data_AF-A0A1J7J1U1-F1
#
_entry.id   AF-A0A1J7J1U1-F1
#
_cell.length_a   1.000
_cell.length_b   1.000
_cell.length_c   1.000
_cell.angle_alpha   90.00
_cell.angle_beta   90.00
_cell.angle_gamma   90.00
#
_symmetry.space_group_name_H-M   'P 1'
#
loop_
_entity.id
_entity.type
_entity.pdbx_description
1 polymer ?
#
loop_
_entity_poly.entity_id
_entity_poly.type
_entity_poly.pdbx_seq_one_letter_code
_entity_poly.pdbx_strand_id
1 'polypeptide(L)'
;MTQLTELNKISIAQIVVYTPALAIATLLAIRHGFGHSSGWLYLVIFSLARILGGALQLATINDPTNMSLLVGANTLQSVGLSPLILVMLGLLSRVLESIRRTRDTVITPMHIRAVQLIVLVGLVLGIIGGSRMGDIITTAVAEGNLDYKMPTETVAGSALMLAAFGLLVIASAMSATQVSAAEPGEKRLLLAIGLATPFVLVRLIFSAIAAFDNNRDFRSFGGTAKYPDLLIGMCVVMEMAAVAIFEAIGLTLQKAPRSAVAGGRVDEGIPLRSRGRNSHSPAKDHHQSGVESV
;
A
#
# COMPACT_ATOMS: atom_id res chain seq x y z
N MET A 1 24.26 -27.38 21.33
CA MET A 1 23.15 -26.42 21.23
C MET A 1 23.66 -25.24 20.42
N THR A 2 23.20 -25.07 19.18
CA THR A 2 23.57 -23.92 18.35
C THR A 2 22.98 -22.67 18.99
N GLN A 3 23.82 -21.70 19.37
CA GLN A 3 23.33 -20.44 19.91
C GLN A 3 22.56 -19.69 18.81
N LEU A 4 21.33 -19.28 19.11
CA LEU A 4 20.53 -18.45 18.21
C LEU A 4 21.19 -17.07 18.09
N THR A 5 21.52 -16.66 16.86
CA THR A 5 21.98 -15.30 16.57
C THR A 5 20.85 -14.29 16.82
N GLU A 6 21.19 -13.03 17.04
CA GLU A 6 20.20 -11.96 17.25
C GLU A 6 19.22 -11.84 16.08
N LEU A 7 19.70 -12.04 14.84
CA LEU A 7 18.85 -12.05 13.64
C LEU A 7 17.80 -13.18 13.68
N ASN A 8 18.15 -14.36 14.17
CA ASN A 8 17.21 -15.47 14.29
C ASN A 8 16.11 -15.17 15.31
N LYS A 9 16.45 -14.51 16.43
CA LYS A 9 15.46 -14.06 17.42
C LYS A 9 14.50 -13.03 16.81
N ILE A 10 15.03 -12.08 16.03
CA ILE A 10 14.23 -11.08 15.32
C ILE A 10 13.27 -11.78 14.34
N SER A 11 13.73 -12.76 13.58
CA SER A 11 12.88 -13.50 12.63
C SER A 11 11.74 -14.27 13.30
N ILE A 12 11.99 -14.91 14.46
CA ILE A 12 10.94 -15.56 15.25
C ILE A 12 9.89 -14.53 15.69
N ALA A 13 10.35 -13.39 16.23
CA ALA A 13 9.45 -12.32 16.68
C ALA A 13 8.60 -11.76 15.52
N GLN A 14 9.20 -11.56 14.35
CA GLN A 14 8.48 -11.14 13.15
C GLN A 14 7.38 -12.13 12.78
N ILE A 15 7.66 -13.43 12.71
CA ILE A 15 6.65 -14.44 12.35
C ILE A 15 5.49 -14.41 13.36
N VAL A 16 5.80 -14.40 14.66
CA VAL A 16 4.79 -14.38 15.73
C VAL A 16 3.88 -13.15 15.65
N VAL A 17 4.43 -11.97 15.34
CA VAL A 17 3.66 -10.72 15.25
C VAL A 17 2.89 -10.61 13.93
N TYR A 18 3.50 -10.99 12.81
CA TYR A 18 2.87 -10.84 11.50
C TYR A 18 1.85 -11.95 11.18
N THR A 19 1.85 -13.07 11.91
CA THR A 19 0.81 -14.11 11.76
C THR A 19 -0.60 -13.60 12.12
N PRO A 20 -0.86 -13.02 13.30
CA PRO A 20 -2.17 -12.42 13.60
C PRO A 20 -2.43 -11.18 12.74
N ALA A 21 -1.42 -10.36 12.44
CA ALA A 21 -1.58 -9.22 11.52
C ALA A 21 -2.07 -9.68 10.13
N LEU A 22 -1.51 -10.77 9.59
CA LEU A 22 -1.97 -11.35 8.33
C LEU A 22 -3.45 -11.72 8.36
N ALA A 23 -3.94 -12.28 9.47
CA ALA A 23 -5.36 -12.60 9.63
C ALA A 23 -6.23 -11.33 9.61
N ILE A 24 -5.81 -10.28 10.32
CA ILE A 24 -6.51 -8.98 10.35
C ILE A 24 -6.48 -8.32 8.97
N ALA A 25 -5.32 -8.23 8.33
CA ALA A 25 -5.15 -7.70 6.98
C ALA A 25 -6.04 -8.44 5.97
N THR A 26 -6.12 -9.77 6.07
CA THR A 26 -6.99 -10.60 5.21
C THR A 26 -8.47 -10.29 5.46
N LEU A 27 -8.88 -10.19 6.72
CA LEU A 27 -10.25 -9.78 7.09
C LEU A 27 -10.58 -8.40 6.50
N LEU A 28 -9.67 -7.44 6.62
CA LEU A 28 -9.84 -6.08 6.07
C LEU A 28 -9.95 -6.10 4.54
N ALA A 29 -9.11 -6.87 3.87
CA ALA A 29 -9.15 -7.04 2.41
C ALA A 29 -10.49 -7.64 1.95
N ILE A 30 -11.02 -8.65 2.65
CA ILE A 30 -12.33 -9.24 2.35
C ILE A 30 -13.47 -8.25 2.63
N ARG A 31 -13.43 -7.55 3.78
CA ARG A 31 -14.49 -6.65 4.24
C ARG A 31 -14.65 -5.42 3.35
N HIS A 32 -13.52 -4.80 2.98
CA HIS A 32 -13.48 -3.56 2.19
C HIS A 32 -13.31 -3.81 0.69
N GLY A 33 -13.04 -5.06 0.29
CA GLY A 33 -12.92 -5.52 -1.10
C GLY A 33 -11.49 -5.50 -1.64
N PHE A 34 -11.23 -6.38 -2.62
CA PHE A 34 -9.93 -6.58 -3.28
C PHE A 34 -9.70 -5.66 -4.50
N GLY A 35 -10.38 -4.52 -4.59
CA GLY A 35 -10.15 -3.59 -5.70
C GLY A 35 -8.68 -3.13 -5.73
N HIS A 36 -8.12 -2.90 -6.92
CA HIS A 36 -6.73 -2.46 -7.12
C HIS A 36 -6.39 -1.12 -6.40
N SER A 37 -7.42 -0.36 -5.98
CA SER A 37 -7.33 0.87 -5.18
C SER A 37 -7.57 0.66 -3.67
N SER A 38 -7.71 -0.59 -3.23
CA SER A 38 -7.97 -0.96 -1.84
C SER A 38 -6.63 -1.23 -1.17
N GLY A 39 -6.06 -0.23 -0.50
CA GLY A 39 -4.75 -0.31 0.16
C GLY A 39 -4.56 -1.55 1.07
N TRP A 40 -5.66 -2.18 1.50
CA TRP A 40 -5.70 -3.37 2.35
C TRP A 40 -5.02 -4.60 1.74
N LEU A 41 -5.08 -4.80 0.41
CA LEU A 41 -4.42 -5.94 -0.24
C LEU A 41 -2.90 -5.89 -0.05
N TYR A 42 -2.32 -4.68 -0.06
CA TYR A 42 -0.88 -4.51 0.15
C TYR A 42 -0.44 -4.82 1.58
N LEU A 43 -1.33 -4.73 2.60
CA LEU A 43 -1.03 -5.20 3.96
C LEU A 43 -0.91 -6.73 4.02
N VAL A 44 -1.73 -7.45 3.25
CA VAL A 44 -1.63 -8.92 3.14
C VAL A 44 -0.31 -9.30 2.50
N ILE A 45 0.04 -8.67 1.36
CA ILE A 45 1.33 -8.89 0.69
C ILE A 45 2.50 -8.57 1.63
N PHE A 46 2.43 -7.44 2.35
CA PHE A 46 3.46 -7.04 3.30
C PHE A 46 3.64 -8.09 4.41
N SER A 47 2.55 -8.53 5.03
CA SER A 47 2.59 -9.51 6.12
C SER A 47 3.12 -10.87 5.64
N LEU A 48 2.72 -11.32 4.45
CA LEU A 48 3.28 -12.52 3.83
C LEU A 48 4.78 -12.39 3.56
N ALA A 49 5.23 -11.27 2.99
CA ALA A 49 6.65 -11.03 2.74
C ALA A 49 7.47 -11.07 4.05
N ARG A 50 6.91 -10.58 5.16
CA ARG A 50 7.56 -10.61 6.49
C ARG A 50 7.66 -12.02 7.06
N ILE A 51 6.59 -12.81 6.97
CA ILE A 51 6.60 -14.20 7.42
C ILE A 51 7.57 -15.02 6.57
N LEU A 52 7.55 -14.86 5.25
CA LEU A 52 8.48 -15.55 4.34
C LEU A 52 9.93 -15.14 4.58
N GLY A 53 10.21 -13.84 4.76
CA GLY A 53 11.56 -13.35 5.07
C GLY A 53 12.11 -13.93 6.37
N GLY A 54 11.29 -13.95 7.43
CA GLY A 54 11.64 -14.60 8.69
C GLY A 54 11.84 -16.10 8.56
N ALA A 55 11.00 -16.80 7.79
CA ALA A 55 11.11 -18.23 7.57
C ALA A 55 12.38 -18.60 6.79
N LEU A 56 12.74 -17.84 5.74
CA LEU A 56 13.98 -18.01 4.99
C LEU A 56 15.20 -17.77 5.88
N GLN A 57 15.17 -16.73 6.71
CA GLN A 57 16.25 -16.45 7.66
C GLN A 57 16.42 -17.60 8.66
N LEU A 58 15.33 -18.17 9.19
CA LEU A 58 15.42 -19.31 10.10
C LEU A 58 15.88 -20.60 9.41
N ALA A 59 15.53 -20.80 8.14
CA ALA A 59 16.00 -21.94 7.37
C ALA A 59 17.54 -21.98 7.24
N THR A 60 18.22 -20.82 7.31
CA THR A 60 19.70 -20.75 7.32
C THR A 60 20.34 -21.40 8.55
N ILE A 61 19.58 -21.68 9.62
CA ILE A 61 20.09 -22.41 10.79
C ILE A 61 20.42 -23.86 10.42
N ASN A 62 19.60 -24.47 9.57
CA ASN A 62 19.78 -25.85 9.14
C ASN A 62 20.74 -25.93 7.94
N ASP A 63 20.65 -24.97 7.01
CA ASP A 63 21.47 -24.92 5.80
C ASP A 63 22.25 -23.59 5.66
N PRO A 64 23.29 -23.35 6.49
CA PRO A 64 24.00 -22.07 6.55
C PRO A 64 24.84 -21.76 5.31
N THR A 65 25.21 -22.78 4.52
CA THR A 65 25.97 -22.61 3.27
C THR A 65 25.09 -22.22 2.09
N ASN A 66 23.76 -22.31 2.23
CA ASN A 66 22.85 -22.00 1.15
C ASN A 66 22.63 -20.48 1.03
N MET A 67 23.46 -19.85 0.20
CA MET A 67 23.40 -18.41 -0.03
C MET A 67 22.08 -17.94 -0.63
N SER A 68 21.33 -18.80 -1.33
CA SER A 68 20.03 -18.42 -1.89
C SER A 68 18.99 -18.10 -0.81
N LEU A 69 19.00 -18.82 0.32
CA LEU A 69 18.12 -18.56 1.46
C LEU A 69 18.43 -17.21 2.09
N LEU A 70 19.72 -16.93 2.26
CA LEU A 70 20.23 -15.72 2.89
C LEU A 70 19.98 -14.48 2.02
N VAL A 71 20.23 -14.60 0.71
CA VAL A 71 19.92 -13.57 -0.29
C VAL A 71 18.41 -13.33 -0.38
N GLY A 72 17.61 -14.39 -0.37
CA GLY A 72 16.14 -14.31 -0.36
C GLY A 72 15.61 -13.58 0.87
N ALA A 73 16.09 -13.93 2.06
CA ALA A 73 15.73 -13.28 3.32
C ALA A 73 16.06 -11.78 3.30
N ASN A 74 17.28 -11.42 2.88
CA ASN A 74 17.70 -10.02 2.80
C ASN A 74 16.96 -9.23 1.71
N THR A 75 16.61 -9.88 0.60
CA THR A 75 15.81 -9.27 -0.47
C THR A 75 14.40 -8.96 0.02
N LEU A 76 13.73 -9.91 0.68
CA LEU A 76 12.40 -9.69 1.28
C LEU A 76 12.43 -8.61 2.37
N GLN A 77 13.49 -8.55 3.17
CA GLN A 77 13.69 -7.51 4.19
C GLN A 77 13.76 -6.10 3.57
N SER A 78 14.38 -5.98 2.39
CA SER A 78 14.53 -4.73 1.65
C SER A 78 13.24 -4.34 0.91
N VAL A 79 12.54 -5.33 0.35
CA VAL A 79 11.29 -5.17 -0.43
C VAL A 79 10.12 -4.71 0.43
N GLY A 80 10.11 -4.95 1.73
CA GLY A 80 8.99 -4.61 2.63
C GLY A 80 8.55 -3.14 2.61
N LEU A 81 9.44 -2.20 2.24
CA LEU A 81 9.08 -0.79 2.12
C LEU A 81 8.02 -0.50 1.04
N SER A 82 8.09 -1.19 -0.10
CA SER A 82 7.25 -0.89 -1.26
C SER A 82 5.78 -1.20 -1.00
N PRO A 83 5.39 -2.39 -0.50
CA PRO A 83 4.02 -2.66 -0.12
C PRO A 83 3.47 -1.66 0.89
N LEU A 84 4.28 -1.23 1.87
CA LEU A 84 3.84 -0.29 2.91
C LEU A 84 3.50 1.09 2.32
N ILE A 85 4.32 1.60 1.39
CA ILE A 85 4.02 2.84 0.67
C ILE A 85 2.81 2.67 -0.26
N LEU A 86 2.65 1.50 -0.89
CA LEU A 86 1.47 1.19 -1.71
C LEU A 86 0.18 1.14 -0.87
N VAL A 87 0.23 0.69 0.39
CA VAL A 87 -0.90 0.82 1.33
C VAL A 87 -1.26 2.28 1.48
N MET A 88 -0.29 3.14 1.79
CA MET A 88 -0.52 4.58 1.99
C MET A 88 -1.08 5.25 0.73
N LEU A 89 -0.54 4.94 -0.46
CA LEU A 89 -1.04 5.44 -1.75
C LEU A 89 -2.46 4.94 -2.06
N GLY A 90 -2.75 3.67 -1.75
CA GLY A 90 -4.08 3.09 -1.92
C GLY A 90 -5.12 3.76 -1.02
N LEU A 91 -4.80 3.95 0.25
CA LEU A 91 -5.66 4.68 1.19
C LEU A 91 -5.83 6.15 0.78
N LEU A 92 -4.76 6.82 0.35
CA LEU A 92 -4.83 8.20 -0.13
C LEU A 92 -5.69 8.34 -1.39
N SER A 93 -5.58 7.40 -2.32
CA SER A 93 -6.43 7.36 -3.53
C SER A 93 -7.91 7.28 -3.17
N ARG A 94 -8.26 6.48 -2.15
CA ARG A 94 -9.63 6.34 -1.67
C ARG A 94 -10.16 7.64 -1.05
N VAL A 95 -9.35 8.31 -0.24
CA VAL A 95 -9.69 9.63 0.32
C VAL A 95 -9.91 10.66 -0.79
N LEU A 96 -9.00 10.72 -1.76
CA LEU A 96 -9.10 11.66 -2.89
C LEU A 96 -10.36 11.40 -3.73
N GLU A 97 -10.74 10.13 -3.92
CA GLU A 97 -11.99 9.78 -4.57
C GLU A 97 -13.21 10.29 -3.80
N SER A 98 -13.19 10.20 -2.47
CA SER A 98 -14.24 10.74 -1.61
C SER A 98 -14.33 12.27 -1.68
N ILE A 99 -13.19 12.97 -1.60
CA ILE A 99 -13.15 14.44 -1.70
C ILE A 99 -13.66 14.90 -3.07
N ARG A 100 -13.28 14.22 -4.16
CA ARG A 100 -13.63 14.61 -5.53
C ARG A 100 -15.12 14.53 -5.84
N ARG A 101 -15.89 13.73 -5.08
CA ARG A 101 -17.36 13.73 -5.20
C ARG A 101 -17.99 15.06 -4.77
N THR A 102 -17.29 15.81 -3.92
CA THR A 102 -17.80 17.06 -3.33
C THR A 102 -17.10 18.29 -3.90
N ARG A 103 -15.83 18.18 -4.31
CA ARG A 103 -15.00 19.31 -4.75
C ARG A 103 -13.95 18.87 -5.77
N ASP A 104 -13.74 19.65 -6.82
CA ASP A 104 -12.62 19.42 -7.73
C ASP A 104 -11.27 19.60 -7.02
N THR A 105 -10.42 18.59 -7.12
CA THR A 105 -9.10 18.54 -6.50
C THR A 105 -8.01 18.63 -7.57
N VAL A 106 -6.95 19.39 -7.28
CA VAL A 106 -5.75 19.46 -8.15
C VAL A 106 -5.08 18.08 -8.28
N ILE A 107 -5.11 17.28 -7.20
CA ILE A 107 -4.59 15.92 -7.21
C ILE A 107 -5.69 14.97 -7.66
N THR A 108 -5.50 14.37 -8.83
CA THR A 108 -6.39 13.34 -9.37
C THR A 108 -5.86 11.93 -9.05
N PRO A 109 -6.71 10.88 -9.07
CA PRO A 109 -6.26 9.49 -8.90
C PRO A 109 -5.21 9.05 -9.92
N MET A 110 -5.15 9.71 -11.09
CA MET A 110 -4.14 9.44 -12.10
C MET A 110 -2.73 9.78 -11.59
N HIS A 111 -2.57 10.87 -10.85
CA HIS A 111 -1.29 11.24 -10.24
C HIS A 111 -0.86 10.18 -9.21
N ILE A 112 -1.79 9.71 -8.37
CA ILE A 112 -1.46 8.67 -7.39
C ILE A 112 -1.09 7.36 -8.07
N ARG A 113 -1.77 6.99 -9.17
CA ARG A 113 -1.39 5.82 -9.99
C ARG A 113 0.02 5.97 -10.58
N ALA A 114 0.40 7.16 -11.03
CA ALA A 114 1.76 7.41 -11.51
C ALA A 114 2.80 7.18 -10.39
N VAL A 115 2.52 7.65 -9.17
CA VAL A 115 3.40 7.38 -8.01
C VAL A 115 3.43 5.88 -7.65
N GLN A 116 2.31 5.18 -7.73
CA GLN A 116 2.28 3.72 -7.54
C GLN A 116 3.18 2.98 -8.55
N LEU A 117 3.20 3.43 -9.81
CA LEU A 117 4.10 2.87 -10.82
C LEU A 117 5.58 3.14 -10.47
N ILE A 118 5.91 4.33 -9.96
CA ILE A 118 7.27 4.63 -9.47
C ILE A 118 7.66 3.65 -8.35
N VAL A 119 6.78 3.40 -7.39
CA VAL A 119 7.02 2.43 -6.30
C VAL A 119 7.19 1.02 -6.85
N LEU A 120 6.41 0.62 -7.87
CA LEU A 120 6.52 -0.68 -8.51
C LEU A 120 7.86 -0.85 -9.25
N VAL A 121 8.31 0.18 -9.97
CA VAL A 121 9.63 0.17 -10.63
C VAL A 121 10.75 0.11 -9.58
N GLY A 122 10.65 0.90 -8.51
CA GLY A 122 11.60 0.86 -7.39
C GLY A 122 11.65 -0.51 -6.71
N LEU A 123 10.50 -1.17 -6.56
CA LEU A 123 10.40 -2.54 -6.06
C LEU A 123 11.14 -3.53 -6.97
N VAL A 124 10.89 -3.49 -8.27
CA VAL A 124 11.55 -4.40 -9.24
C VAL A 124 13.07 -4.20 -9.22
N LEU A 125 13.53 -2.94 -9.21
CA LEU A 125 14.97 -2.63 -9.10
C LEU A 125 15.55 -3.11 -7.76
N GLY A 126 14.80 -3.01 -6.66
CA GLY A 126 15.21 -3.56 -5.36
C GLY A 126 15.35 -5.08 -5.37
N ILE A 127 14.47 -5.80 -6.07
CA ILE A 127 14.56 -7.27 -6.22
C ILE A 127 15.79 -7.64 -7.04
N ILE A 128 16.01 -6.99 -8.19
CA ILE A 128 17.18 -7.21 -9.06
C ILE A 128 18.48 -6.86 -8.32
N GLY A 129 18.48 -5.75 -7.58
CA GLY A 129 19.59 -5.34 -6.74
C GLY A 129 19.89 -6.34 -5.63
N GLY A 130 18.85 -6.89 -4.99
CA GLY A 130 18.96 -7.95 -3.98
C GLY A 130 19.57 -9.24 -4.53
N SER A 131 19.16 -9.68 -5.73
CA SER A 131 19.74 -10.87 -6.36
C SER A 131 21.20 -10.65 -6.75
N ARG A 132 21.53 -9.51 -7.39
CA ARG A 132 22.93 -9.16 -7.75
C ARG A 132 23.82 -9.03 -6.54
N MET A 133 23.28 -8.53 -5.44
CA MET A 133 24.00 -8.43 -4.18
C MET A 133 24.47 -9.81 -3.69
N GLY A 134 23.63 -10.85 -3.88
CA GLY A 134 24.01 -12.22 -3.57
C GLY A 134 25.27 -12.67 -4.29
N ASP A 135 25.31 -12.46 -5.61
CA ASP A 135 26.45 -12.84 -6.46
C ASP A 135 27.74 -12.07 -6.05
N ILE A 136 27.60 -10.79 -5.72
CA ILE A 136 28.71 -9.94 -5.25
C ILE A 136 29.25 -10.46 -3.92
N ILE A 137 28.36 -10.76 -2.96
CA ILE A 137 28.75 -11.28 -1.64
C ILE A 137 29.45 -12.63 -1.79
N THR A 138 28.95 -13.53 -2.64
CA THR A 138 29.59 -14.84 -2.85
C THR A 138 31.02 -14.69 -3.37
N THR A 139 31.23 -13.76 -4.31
CA THR A 139 32.57 -13.46 -4.85
C THR A 139 33.47 -12.84 -3.79
N ALA A 140 32.97 -11.86 -3.05
CA ALA A 140 33.67 -11.17 -1.97
C ALA A 140 34.15 -12.14 -0.86
N VAL A 141 33.30 -13.11 -0.48
CA VAL A 141 33.65 -14.15 0.48
C VAL A 141 34.72 -15.09 -0.06
N ALA A 142 34.64 -15.47 -1.34
CA ALA A 142 35.65 -16.31 -1.99
C ALA A 142 37.03 -15.62 -2.08
N GLU A 143 37.03 -14.31 -2.31
CA GLU A 143 38.25 -13.48 -2.39
C GLU A 143 38.79 -13.05 -1.01
N GLY A 144 38.05 -13.31 0.08
CA GLY A 144 38.41 -12.89 1.43
C GLY A 144 38.33 -11.38 1.68
N ASN A 145 37.73 -10.62 0.75
CA ASN A 145 37.58 -9.17 0.86
C ASN A 145 36.12 -8.79 1.09
N LEU A 146 35.78 -8.36 2.30
CA LEU A 146 34.42 -7.95 2.68
C LEU A 146 34.10 -6.48 2.32
N ASP A 147 34.88 -5.87 1.44
CA ASP A 147 34.57 -4.55 0.88
C ASP A 147 33.90 -4.71 -0.49
N TYR A 148 32.58 -4.55 -0.50
CA TYR A 148 31.76 -4.65 -1.69
C TYR A 148 30.94 -3.37 -1.87
N LYS A 149 30.68 -3.01 -3.13
CA LYS A 149 29.88 -1.85 -3.49
C LYS A 149 28.42 -2.25 -3.69
N MET A 150 27.50 -1.40 -3.24
CA MET A 150 26.06 -1.58 -3.52
C MET A 150 25.78 -1.57 -5.04
N PRO A 151 25.01 -2.52 -5.57
CA PRO A 151 24.54 -2.52 -6.96
C PRO A 151 23.82 -1.22 -7.29
N THR A 152 24.01 -0.74 -8.51
CA THR A 152 23.38 0.49 -9.00
C THR A 152 21.84 0.38 -8.98
N GLU A 153 21.31 -0.82 -9.14
CA GLU A 153 19.88 -1.12 -9.09
C GLU A 153 19.31 -0.91 -7.68
N THR A 154 20.02 -1.31 -6.63
CA THR A 154 19.61 -1.09 -5.22
C THR A 154 19.58 0.40 -4.90
N VAL A 155 20.58 1.14 -5.37
CA VAL A 155 20.69 2.59 -5.19
C VAL A 155 19.56 3.30 -5.94
N ALA A 156 19.34 2.96 -7.21
CA ALA A 156 18.26 3.53 -8.02
C ALA A 156 16.87 3.20 -7.44
N GLY A 157 16.64 1.95 -7.02
CA GLY A 157 15.41 1.54 -6.37
C GLY A 157 15.14 2.31 -5.07
N SER A 158 16.17 2.52 -4.25
CA SER A 158 16.07 3.31 -3.02
C SER A 158 15.79 4.79 -3.31
N ALA A 159 16.40 5.37 -4.35
CA ALA A 159 16.13 6.73 -4.80
C ALA A 159 14.67 6.91 -5.24
N LEU A 160 14.13 5.97 -6.02
CA LEU A 160 12.73 5.99 -6.44
C LEU A 160 11.78 5.87 -5.24
N MET A 161 12.14 5.06 -4.24
CA MET A 161 11.34 4.92 -3.02
C MET A 161 11.30 6.23 -2.22
N LEU A 162 12.44 6.93 -2.10
CA LEU A 162 12.51 8.25 -1.49
C LEU A 162 11.66 9.28 -2.24
N ALA A 163 11.77 9.31 -3.57
CA ALA A 163 10.98 10.22 -4.40
C ALA A 163 9.47 9.93 -4.27
N ALA A 164 9.06 8.67 -4.34
CA ALA A 164 7.67 8.27 -4.20
C ALA A 164 7.10 8.60 -2.81
N PHE A 165 7.88 8.40 -1.75
CA PHE A 165 7.49 8.78 -0.40
C PHE A 165 7.35 10.30 -0.25
N GLY A 166 8.27 11.09 -0.82
CA GLY A 166 8.14 12.55 -0.85
C GLY A 166 6.86 13.01 -1.54
N LEU A 167 6.56 12.45 -2.71
CA LEU A 167 5.32 12.73 -3.44
C LEU A 167 4.07 12.31 -2.66
N LEU A 168 4.10 11.17 -1.97
CA LEU A 168 3.04 10.72 -1.07
C LEU A 168 2.81 11.74 0.05
N VAL A 169 3.86 12.20 0.73
CA VAL A 169 3.75 13.16 1.84
C VAL A 169 3.16 14.49 1.34
N ILE A 170 3.62 15.00 0.20
CA ILE A 170 3.08 16.21 -0.42
C ILE A 170 1.60 16.02 -0.75
N ALA A 171 1.26 14.91 -1.41
CA ALA A 171 -0.12 14.63 -1.79
C ALA A 171 -1.04 14.45 -0.58
N SER A 172 -0.55 13.82 0.49
CA SER A 172 -1.26 13.68 1.77
C SER A 172 -1.49 15.04 2.43
N ALA A 173 -0.48 15.91 2.46
CA ALA A 173 -0.60 17.26 3.02
C ALA A 173 -1.61 18.12 2.24
N MET A 174 -1.56 18.09 0.91
CA MET A 174 -2.53 18.79 0.05
C MET A 174 -3.96 18.23 0.17
N SER A 175 -4.09 16.94 0.45
CA SER A 175 -5.40 16.31 0.71
C SER A 175 -5.92 16.68 2.10
N ALA A 176 -5.03 16.85 3.09
CA ALA A 176 -5.39 17.24 4.44
C ALA A 176 -5.97 18.65 4.53
N THR A 177 -5.53 19.59 3.69
CA THR A 177 -6.12 20.94 3.63
C THR A 177 -7.57 20.93 3.10
N GLN A 178 -7.97 19.87 2.41
CA GLN A 178 -9.30 19.69 1.82
C GLN A 178 -10.14 18.64 2.56
N VAL A 179 -9.66 18.16 3.72
CA VAL A 179 -10.30 17.09 4.50
C VAL A 179 -11.71 17.44 4.97
N SER A 180 -12.05 18.73 5.06
CA SER A 180 -13.40 19.16 5.44
C SER A 180 -14.47 18.64 4.48
N ALA A 181 -14.14 18.52 3.19
CA ALA A 181 -15.03 18.03 2.13
C ALA A 181 -15.12 16.49 2.04
N ALA A 182 -14.29 15.75 2.78
CA ALA A 182 -14.30 14.29 2.80
C ALA A 182 -15.42 13.72 3.68
N GLU A 183 -15.92 12.53 3.33
CA GLU A 183 -16.88 11.80 4.18
C GLU A 183 -16.27 11.51 5.58
N PRO A 184 -17.06 11.52 6.67
CA PRO A 184 -16.55 11.38 8.03
C PRO A 184 -15.69 10.13 8.28
N GLY A 185 -15.98 9.02 7.59
CA GLY A 185 -15.17 7.80 7.65
C GLY A 185 -13.78 7.95 7.01
N GLU A 186 -13.71 8.66 5.89
CA GLU A 186 -12.48 8.80 5.08
C GLU A 186 -11.46 9.75 5.73
N LYS A 187 -11.92 10.69 6.57
CA LYS A 187 -11.02 11.55 7.36
C LYS A 187 -10.07 10.75 8.26
N ARG A 188 -10.53 9.61 8.77
CA ARG A 188 -9.71 8.71 9.60
C ARG A 188 -8.58 8.06 8.81
N LEU A 189 -8.73 7.88 7.50
CA LEU A 189 -7.67 7.34 6.65
C LEU A 189 -6.51 8.33 6.47
N LEU A 190 -6.81 9.62 6.29
CA LEU A 190 -5.75 10.64 6.26
C LEU A 190 -5.01 10.72 7.59
N LEU A 191 -5.73 10.58 8.71
CA LEU A 191 -5.12 10.49 10.03
C LEU A 191 -4.21 9.26 10.14
N ALA A 192 -4.64 8.09 9.62
CA ALA A 192 -3.81 6.88 9.57
C ALA A 192 -2.50 7.11 8.82
N ILE A 193 -2.60 7.70 7.62
CA ILE A 193 -1.46 8.03 6.76
C ILE A 193 -0.52 8.98 7.51
N GLY A 194 -1.07 10.06 8.09
CA GLY A 194 -0.28 11.04 8.85
C GLY A 194 0.44 10.43 10.06
N LEU A 195 -0.24 9.58 10.84
CA LEU A 195 0.34 8.90 12.00
C LEU A 195 1.40 7.86 11.61
N ALA A 196 1.21 7.13 10.50
CA ALA A 196 2.17 6.13 10.03
C ALA A 196 3.40 6.75 9.34
N THR A 197 3.25 7.93 8.73
CA THR A 197 4.30 8.65 8.00
C THR A 197 5.64 8.74 8.75
N PRO A 198 5.73 9.18 10.03
CA PRO A 198 7.01 9.25 10.74
C PRO A 198 7.69 7.89 10.89
N PHE A 199 6.94 6.81 11.12
CA PHE A 199 7.49 5.46 11.23
C PHE A 199 8.05 4.98 9.89
N VAL A 200 7.29 5.17 8.80
CA VAL A 200 7.74 4.84 7.45
C VAL A 200 8.97 5.66 7.04
N LEU A 201 9.03 6.93 7.46
CA LEU A 201 10.20 7.79 7.21
C LEU A 201 11.46 7.24 7.89
N VAL A 202 11.41 6.87 9.17
CA VAL A 202 12.56 6.28 9.88
C VAL A 202 13.03 5.00 9.18
N ARG A 203 12.08 4.14 8.79
CA ARG A 203 12.36 2.93 8.02
C ARG A 203 13.03 3.22 6.68
N LEU A 204 12.59 4.28 6.00
CA LEU A 204 13.12 4.71 4.71
C LEU A 204 14.53 5.32 4.84
N ILE A 205 14.78 6.08 5.91
CA ILE A 205 16.11 6.61 6.24
C ILE A 205 17.10 5.46 6.45
N PHE A 206 16.72 4.42 7.19
CA PHE A 206 17.56 3.22 7.35
C PHE A 206 17.94 2.62 5.99
N SER A 207 16.96 2.45 5.09
CA SER A 207 17.22 1.94 3.74
C SER A 207 18.07 2.88 2.90
N ALA A 208 17.89 4.20 3.03
CA ALA A 208 18.68 5.18 2.31
C ALA A 208 20.15 5.15 2.78
N ILE A 209 20.41 5.13 4.08
CA ILE A 209 21.77 5.01 4.61
C ILE A 209 22.40 3.69 4.13
N ALA A 210 21.68 2.57 4.24
CA ALA A 210 22.19 1.28 3.75
C ALA A 210 22.52 1.28 2.25
N ALA A 211 21.79 2.04 1.43
CA ALA A 211 21.98 2.08 -0.03
C ALA A 211 23.03 3.10 -0.49
N PHE A 212 23.08 4.29 0.12
CA PHE A 212 23.91 5.41 -0.32
C PHE A 212 25.17 5.61 0.50
N ASP A 213 25.17 5.21 1.78
CA ASP A 213 26.31 5.36 2.67
C ASP A 213 27.17 4.09 2.69
N ASN A 214 28.46 4.27 2.91
CA ASN A 214 29.41 3.16 2.99
C ASN A 214 29.61 2.65 4.43
N ASN A 215 28.78 3.10 5.36
CA ASN A 215 28.89 2.78 6.78
C ASN A 215 28.55 1.31 7.06
N ARG A 216 29.50 0.60 7.67
CA ARG A 216 29.37 -0.83 8.02
C ARG A 216 28.29 -1.09 9.06
N ASP A 217 27.87 -0.09 9.84
CA ASP A 217 26.81 -0.24 10.84
C ASP A 217 25.43 -0.55 10.20
N PHE A 218 25.23 -0.21 8.92
CA PHE A 218 23.96 -0.41 8.20
C PHE A 218 24.01 -1.54 7.17
N ARG A 219 25.13 -2.25 7.05
CA ARG A 219 25.29 -3.37 6.11
C ARG A 219 24.77 -4.66 6.72
N SER A 220 23.92 -5.38 5.98
CA SER A 220 23.42 -6.70 6.38
C SER A 220 24.48 -7.80 6.31
N PHE A 221 25.51 -7.61 5.49
CA PHE A 221 26.65 -8.52 5.34
C PHE A 221 27.96 -7.82 5.68
N GLY A 222 28.79 -8.45 6.51
CA GLY A 222 30.05 -7.86 6.97
C GLY A 222 29.88 -6.57 7.77
N GLY A 223 28.68 -6.35 8.33
CA GLY A 223 28.38 -5.21 9.19
C GLY A 223 28.90 -5.37 10.61
N THR A 224 28.84 -4.30 11.39
CA THR A 224 29.27 -4.33 12.80
C THR A 224 28.20 -4.97 13.70
N ALA A 225 28.57 -5.26 14.95
CA ALA A 225 27.64 -5.79 15.96
C ALA A 225 26.42 -4.90 16.24
N LYS A 226 26.41 -3.63 15.78
CA LYS A 226 25.30 -2.69 15.92
C LYS A 226 24.19 -2.90 14.90
N TYR A 227 24.46 -3.61 13.80
CA TYR A 227 23.49 -3.79 12.72
C TYR A 227 22.14 -4.40 13.20
N PRO A 228 22.11 -5.49 14.01
CA PRO A 228 20.86 -6.06 14.50
C PRO A 228 20.03 -5.08 15.34
N ASP A 229 20.69 -4.25 16.16
CA ASP A 229 20.04 -3.25 17.01
C ASP A 229 19.43 -2.11 16.19
N LEU A 230 20.13 -1.66 15.15
CA LEU A 230 19.61 -0.67 14.21
C LEU A 230 18.46 -1.24 13.37
N LEU A 231 18.58 -2.50 12.94
CA LEU A 231 17.55 -3.21 12.20
C LEU A 231 16.27 -3.35 13.03
N ILE A 232 16.36 -3.76 14.29
CA ILE A 232 15.17 -3.92 15.12
C ILE A 232 14.50 -2.56 15.39
N GLY A 233 15.27 -1.55 15.78
CA GLY A 233 14.75 -0.24 16.17
C GLY A 233 14.23 0.59 15.00
N MET A 234 15.02 0.75 13.94
CA MET A 234 14.69 1.65 12.83
C MET A 234 13.85 0.98 11.75
N CYS A 235 13.82 -0.35 11.70
CA CYS A 235 13.15 -1.07 10.63
C CYS A 235 11.98 -1.91 11.15
N VAL A 236 12.24 -2.93 11.97
CA VAL A 236 11.20 -3.88 12.40
C VAL A 236 10.11 -3.21 13.25
N VAL A 237 10.51 -2.47 14.29
CA VAL A 237 9.55 -1.81 15.19
C VAL A 237 8.75 -0.73 14.46
N MET A 238 9.39 0.04 13.58
CA MET A 238 8.71 1.08 12.80
C MET A 238 7.67 0.50 11.85
N GLU A 239 7.97 -0.64 11.21
CA GLU A 239 7.02 -1.34 10.34
C GLU A 239 5.86 -1.94 11.12
N MET A 240 6.12 -2.54 12.29
CA MET A 240 5.07 -3.04 13.18
C MET A 240 4.14 -1.91 13.63
N ALA A 241 4.69 -0.76 14.01
CA ALA A 241 3.90 0.41 14.40
C ALA A 241 3.02 0.92 13.23
N ALA A 242 3.59 1.04 12.03
CA ALA A 242 2.83 1.47 10.84
C ALA A 242 1.69 0.50 10.51
N VAL A 243 1.96 -0.82 10.50
CA VAL A 243 0.93 -1.84 10.26
C VAL A 243 -0.16 -1.80 11.32
N ALA A 244 0.20 -1.71 12.61
CA ALA A 244 -0.76 -1.62 13.69
C ALA A 244 -1.69 -0.40 13.54
N ILE A 245 -1.15 0.76 13.13
CA ILE A 245 -1.94 1.97 12.85
C ILE A 245 -2.95 1.72 11.71
N PHE A 246 -2.50 1.15 10.59
CA PHE A 246 -3.38 0.88 9.45
C PHE A 246 -4.46 -0.14 9.80
N GLU A 247 -4.11 -1.23 10.49
CA GLU A 247 -5.06 -2.26 10.89
C GLU A 247 -6.08 -1.74 11.91
N ALA A 248 -5.63 -1.01 12.94
CA ALA A 248 -6.52 -0.43 13.94
C ALA A 248 -7.56 0.50 13.29
N ILE A 249 -7.12 1.38 12.38
CA ILE A 249 -8.04 2.28 11.69
C ILE A 249 -8.92 1.52 10.71
N GLY A 250 -8.38 0.52 9.99
CA GLY A 250 -9.12 -0.32 9.06
C GLY A 250 -10.28 -1.09 9.71
N LEU A 251 -10.06 -1.58 10.93
CA LEU A 251 -11.08 -2.29 11.71
C LEU A 251 -12.23 -1.35 12.15
N THR A 252 -11.92 -0.08 12.43
CA THR A 252 -12.93 0.92 12.81
C THR A 252 -13.67 1.53 11.62
N LEU A 253 -13.21 1.28 10.39
CA LEU A 253 -13.76 1.90 9.19
C LEU A 253 -15.05 1.20 8.76
N GLN A 254 -16.08 2.00 8.45
CA GLN A 254 -17.32 1.50 7.87
C GLN A 254 -17.10 1.14 6.39
N LYS A 255 -17.84 0.14 5.90
CA LYS A 255 -17.77 -0.28 4.50
C LYS A 255 -18.25 0.87 3.62
N ALA A 256 -17.44 1.31 2.66
CA ALA A 256 -17.88 2.31 1.69
C ALA A 256 -19.12 1.76 0.95
N PRO A 257 -20.21 2.54 0.82
CA PRO A 257 -21.37 2.10 0.06
C PRO A 257 -20.91 1.82 -1.38
N ARG A 258 -21.10 0.58 -1.81
CA ARG A 258 -20.84 0.13 -3.19
C ARG A 258 -21.74 1.00 -4.07
N SER A 259 -21.18 1.91 -4.86
CA SER A 259 -21.94 2.70 -5.83
C SER A 259 -22.71 1.71 -6.70
N ALA A 260 -24.03 1.71 -6.54
CA ALA A 260 -24.96 0.92 -7.32
C ALA A 260 -24.99 1.49 -8.74
N VAL A 261 -24.02 1.13 -9.57
CA VAL A 261 -24.06 1.39 -11.02
C VAL A 261 -23.57 0.16 -11.76
N ALA A 262 -24.48 -0.82 -11.86
CA ALA A 262 -24.59 -1.78 -12.96
C ALA A 262 -25.98 -2.44 -12.89
N GLY A 263 -27.03 -1.62 -12.78
CA GLY A 263 -28.42 -2.01 -12.93
C GLY A 263 -28.95 -1.58 -14.28
N GLY A 264 -28.26 -1.94 -15.36
CA GLY A 264 -28.78 -1.81 -16.72
C GLY A 264 -29.78 -2.94 -16.99
N ARG A 265 -30.98 -2.82 -16.42
CA ARG A 265 -32.17 -3.54 -16.90
C ARG A 265 -33.23 -2.50 -17.22
N VAL A 266 -33.14 -1.95 -18.43
CA VAL A 266 -34.31 -1.41 -19.12
C VAL A 266 -34.90 -2.59 -19.88
N ASP A 267 -35.73 -3.35 -19.18
CA ASP A 267 -36.74 -4.22 -19.81
C ASP A 267 -38.07 -3.79 -19.20
N GLU A 268 -38.53 -2.61 -19.62
CA GLU A 268 -39.90 -2.16 -19.36
C GLU A 268 -40.67 -2.39 -20.65
N GLY A 269 -41.21 -3.60 -20.77
CA GLY A 269 -42.11 -3.98 -21.83
C GLY A 269 -43.29 -3.00 -21.89
N ILE A 270 -43.48 -2.40 -23.06
CA ILE A 270 -44.63 -1.55 -23.39
C ILE A 270 -45.90 -2.40 -23.26
N PRO A 271 -46.84 -2.11 -22.34
CA PRO A 271 -48.15 -2.74 -22.42
C PRO A 271 -48.95 -2.04 -23.52
N LEU A 272 -49.09 -2.72 -24.66
CA LEU A 272 -50.08 -2.39 -25.70
C LEU A 272 -51.48 -2.50 -25.09
N ARG A 273 -51.97 -1.40 -24.51
CA ARG A 273 -53.35 -1.31 -24.03
C ARG A 273 -54.28 -1.09 -25.22
N SER A 274 -54.80 -2.20 -25.72
CA SER A 274 -55.99 -2.30 -26.58
C SER A 274 -57.08 -1.36 -26.08
N ARG A 275 -57.42 -0.33 -26.87
CA ARG A 275 -58.58 0.54 -26.65
C ARG A 275 -59.65 0.19 -27.67
N GLY A 276 -60.45 -0.81 -27.32
CA GLY A 276 -61.68 -1.17 -28.01
C GLY A 276 -62.78 -0.11 -27.83
N ARG A 277 -63.37 0.28 -28.97
CA ARG A 277 -64.77 0.67 -29.24
C ARG A 277 -65.76 0.52 -28.07
N ASN A 278 -66.52 1.57 -27.74
CA ASN A 278 -67.85 1.90 -28.31
C ASN A 278 -68.64 2.91 -27.43
N SER A 279 -69.39 3.81 -28.09
CA SER A 279 -70.68 4.46 -27.73
C SER A 279 -70.87 5.06 -26.31
N HIS A 280 -71.31 6.31 -26.09
CA HIS A 280 -72.51 6.97 -26.62
C HIS A 280 -72.48 8.51 -26.36
N SER A 281 -73.24 9.24 -27.18
CA SER A 281 -73.51 10.70 -27.26
C SER A 281 -74.34 11.29 -26.09
N PRO A 282 -74.79 12.57 -26.06
CA PRO A 282 -74.13 13.87 -26.28
C PRO A 282 -74.52 14.96 -25.21
N ALA A 283 -73.96 16.17 -25.37
CA ALA A 283 -74.69 17.47 -25.44
C ALA A 283 -74.32 18.59 -24.44
N LYS A 284 -74.30 19.81 -25.03
CA LYS A 284 -74.39 21.17 -24.48
C LYS A 284 -73.18 21.70 -23.71
N ASP A 285 -72.86 22.98 -23.70
CA ASP A 285 -73.15 24.18 -24.50
C ASP A 285 -72.15 25.20 -23.92
N HIS A 286 -71.51 26.02 -24.76
CA HIS A 286 -71.46 27.47 -24.63
C HIS A 286 -70.32 28.06 -25.46
N HIS A 287 -70.77 28.77 -26.46
CA HIS A 287 -70.07 29.68 -27.34
C HIS A 287 -70.13 31.08 -26.70
N GLN A 288 -69.00 31.79 -26.62
CA GLN A 288 -68.80 33.25 -26.56
C GLN A 288 -67.39 33.50 -26.00
N SER A 289 -66.57 34.43 -26.47
CA SER A 289 -66.66 35.44 -27.52
C SER A 289 -65.22 35.91 -27.75
N GLY A 290 -64.82 36.08 -29.00
CA GLY A 290 -63.66 36.89 -29.32
C GLY A 290 -64.06 38.35 -29.58
N VAL A 291 -63.03 39.18 -29.57
CA VAL A 291 -62.80 40.36 -30.43
C VAL A 291 -63.22 41.74 -29.87
N GLU A 292 -62.35 42.71 -30.21
CA GLU A 292 -62.47 44.18 -30.25
C GLU A 292 -62.23 44.94 -28.92
N SER A 293 -61.45 46.03 -28.85
CA SER A 293 -60.60 46.79 -29.79
C SER A 293 -60.00 48.00 -29.03
N VAL A 294 -58.96 48.59 -29.64
CA VAL A 294 -58.32 49.91 -29.40
C VAL A 294 -57.09 49.91 -28.50
#